data_AF-A0A350J512-F1
#
_entry.id   AF-A0A350J512-F1
#
_cell.length_a   1.000
_cell.length_b   1.000
_cell.length_c   1.000
_cell.angle_alpha   90.00
_cell.angle_beta   90.00
_cell.angle_gamma   90.00
#
_symmetry.space_group_name_H-M   'P 1'
#
loop_
_entity.id
_entity.type
_entity.pdbx_description
1 polymer ?
#
loop_
_entity_poly.entity_id
_entity_poly.type
_entity_poly.pdbx_seq_one_letter_code
_entity_poly.pdbx_strand_id
1 'polypeptide(L)'
;MENKKTFGMAGILLAYPVAYIYLRLLICFPFTQDISKYGFIGATIFVILFIIYNEVVRKGRGKSSPKITYFWYGVMGLTALTVNIAPSYVLSIFAIHLCAVYGVLVSGNVLYEGKTGSYIVSDLLNGAFVKTFPNFGNIFSDIKEFRASKDEEKTEKSAKGILGGVILLLVMIPVFLIVIGLLGAVNYEFARISNELLNNIDFEWLLHLHFADVFARLIFAVPVTFYLYSLVSACAKEDGSKERERFSKKADARSRRRIVSPVFTSIISGMFVLTYVFFFLLEGKYIFSAVLGKLPEGFNVVDYARRGFFDLVGIMAINMLIFLVINAFEKRDSVIKVSRFLTICLMGESIVFAVVALCKLLMYFTTFGYTPKRMLAMWGCVVMGAAAVFVIMNLIKAGDHARKWIIFTAVSYVAMCLLAGIFILTDYRGNAPAADRNETVITFFNNTDKDIKTIEYSLEEYNNGEYETIDKGIADFEEDGHSIFDLIIDGRVDYGDGAYASHYYYLVFEDGSVYEMHLSYMSSDPGVIEIYSTGDGDYSYSVDHK
;
A
#
# COMPACT_ATOMS: atom_id res chain seq x y z
N MET A 1 -25.43 34.03 -9.82
CA MET A 1 -24.45 34.35 -8.75
C MET A 1 -24.73 33.62 -7.44
N GLU A 2 -26.01 33.48 -7.05
CA GLU A 2 -26.38 32.86 -5.78
C GLU A 2 -25.86 31.43 -5.58
N ASN A 3 -25.94 30.56 -6.60
CA ASN A 3 -25.41 29.19 -6.53
C ASN A 3 -23.89 29.14 -6.26
N LYS A 4 -23.09 30.04 -6.84
CA LYS A 4 -21.63 30.06 -6.61
C LYS A 4 -21.30 30.39 -5.15
N LYS A 5 -22.04 31.32 -4.56
CA LYS A 5 -21.87 31.72 -3.16
C LYS A 5 -22.31 30.62 -2.19
N THR A 6 -23.45 29.97 -2.45
CA THR A 6 -23.92 28.85 -1.61
C THR A 6 -22.93 27.69 -1.63
N PHE A 7 -22.43 27.30 -2.81
CA PHE A 7 -21.39 26.28 -2.93
C PHE A 7 -20.06 26.71 -2.31
N GLY A 8 -19.65 27.98 -2.44
CA GLY A 8 -18.43 28.52 -1.82
C GLY A 8 -18.45 28.46 -0.28
N MET A 9 -19.57 28.88 0.33
CA MET A 9 -19.75 28.82 1.78
C MET A 9 -19.89 27.37 2.26
N ALA A 10 -20.60 26.52 1.52
CA ALA A 10 -20.70 25.09 1.81
C ALA A 10 -19.31 24.42 1.80
N GLY A 11 -18.45 24.77 0.84
CA GLY A 11 -17.07 24.29 0.79
C GLY A 11 -16.26 24.64 2.03
N ILE A 12 -16.41 25.85 2.59
CA ILE A 12 -15.74 26.23 3.85
C ILE A 12 -16.27 25.39 5.02
N LEU A 13 -17.60 25.26 5.13
CA LEU A 13 -18.23 24.53 6.24
C LEU A 13 -17.94 23.03 6.21
N LEU A 14 -17.80 22.43 5.03
CA LEU A 14 -17.48 21.01 4.87
C LEU A 14 -16.02 20.68 5.18
N ALA A 15 -15.11 21.65 5.18
CA ALA A 15 -13.67 21.40 5.34
C ALA A 15 -13.33 20.73 6.68
N TYR A 16 -13.95 21.17 7.78
CA TYR A 16 -13.69 20.63 9.11
C TYR A 16 -14.25 19.21 9.33
N PRO A 17 -15.52 18.92 8.99
CA PRO A 17 -16.03 17.54 9.04
C PRO A 17 -15.19 16.56 8.20
N VAL A 18 -14.77 16.96 6.99
CA VAL A 18 -13.92 16.11 6.14
C VAL A 18 -12.54 15.90 6.77
N ALA A 19 -11.94 16.94 7.36
CA ALA A 19 -10.68 16.83 8.09
C ALA A 19 -10.76 15.89 9.30
N TYR A 20 -11.85 15.96 10.06
CA TYR A 20 -12.07 15.09 11.21
C TYR A 20 -12.19 13.61 10.78
N ILE A 21 -12.96 13.33 9.73
CA ILE A 21 -13.11 11.97 9.18
C ILE A 21 -11.79 11.46 8.60
N TYR A 22 -11.03 12.32 7.93
CA TYR A 22 -9.70 12.00 7.42
C TYR A 22 -8.73 11.58 8.53
N LEU A 23 -8.74 12.28 9.66
CA LEU A 23 -7.93 11.90 10.83
C LEU A 23 -8.39 10.60 11.47
N ARG A 24 -9.69 10.32 11.50
CA ARG A 24 -10.19 9.02 11.95
C ARG A 24 -9.64 7.87 11.10
N LEU A 25 -9.55 8.07 9.79
CA LEU A 25 -9.00 7.11 8.85
C LEU A 25 -7.48 6.93 8.98
N LEU A 26 -6.73 8.00 9.29
CA LEU A 26 -5.27 7.94 9.46
C LEU A 26 -4.80 7.46 10.85
N ILE A 27 -5.41 7.96 11.93
CA ILE A 27 -4.90 7.80 13.30
C ILE A 27 -5.50 6.56 13.99
N CYS A 28 -6.77 6.24 13.72
CA CYS A 28 -7.52 5.27 14.52
C CYS A 28 -7.46 3.83 14.00
N PHE A 29 -6.93 3.60 12.80
CA PHE A 29 -6.99 2.29 12.14
C PHE A 29 -5.68 1.50 12.06
N PRO A 30 -4.47 2.10 12.03
CA PRO A 30 -3.23 1.33 12.01
C PRO A 30 -2.83 0.76 13.38
N PHE A 31 -3.44 1.23 14.49
CA PHE A 31 -2.97 0.94 15.86
C PHE A 31 -3.94 0.10 16.70
N THR A 32 -5.13 -0.20 16.19
CA THR A 32 -6.02 -1.21 16.79
C THR A 32 -5.84 -2.50 16.01
N GLN A 33 -5.32 -3.55 16.68
CA GLN A 33 -5.11 -4.90 16.12
C GLN A 33 -6.38 -5.48 15.48
N ASP A 34 -7.56 -4.98 15.85
CA ASP A 34 -8.81 -5.24 15.13
C ASP A 34 -8.95 -4.33 13.91
N ILE A 35 -8.49 -4.80 12.75
CA ILE A 35 -8.96 -4.29 11.45
C ILE A 35 -10.46 -4.56 11.42
N SER A 36 -11.26 -3.58 11.85
CA SER A 36 -12.70 -3.77 11.94
C SER A 36 -13.24 -4.30 10.62
N LYS A 37 -14.13 -5.30 10.70
CA LYS A 37 -14.84 -5.92 9.57
C LYS A 37 -15.45 -4.90 8.58
N TYR A 38 -15.58 -3.64 9.02
CA TYR A 38 -16.18 -2.51 8.32
C TYR A 38 -15.20 -1.37 7.95
N GLY A 39 -13.87 -1.57 8.01
CA GLY A 39 -12.86 -0.57 7.61
C GLY A 39 -13.07 0.06 6.23
N PHE A 40 -13.56 -0.71 5.25
CA PHE A 40 -13.91 -0.20 3.92
C PHE A 40 -15.05 0.83 3.93
N ILE A 41 -15.99 0.74 4.88
CA ILE A 41 -17.10 1.70 5.01
C ILE A 41 -16.54 3.08 5.35
N GLY A 42 -15.64 3.15 6.33
CA GLY A 42 -14.97 4.40 6.73
C GLY A 42 -14.19 5.02 5.57
N ALA A 43 -13.39 4.22 4.86
CA ALA A 43 -12.62 4.68 3.71
C ALA A 43 -13.52 5.15 2.56
N THR A 44 -14.58 4.42 2.26
CA THR A 44 -15.52 4.74 1.19
C THR A 44 -16.30 6.02 1.49
N ILE A 45 -16.80 6.17 2.73
CA ILE A 45 -17.47 7.40 3.18
C ILE A 45 -16.51 8.59 3.06
N PHE A 46 -15.27 8.46 3.52
CA PHE A 46 -14.27 9.50 3.37
C PHE A 46 -14.08 9.90 1.90
N VAL A 47 -13.87 8.93 1.00
CA VAL A 47 -13.64 9.19 -0.42
C VAL A 47 -14.85 9.90 -1.06
N ILE A 48 -16.08 9.45 -0.75
CA ILE A 48 -17.30 10.09 -1.25
C ILE A 48 -17.39 11.55 -0.76
N LEU A 49 -17.19 11.77 0.54
CA LEU A 49 -17.23 13.10 1.13
C LEU A 49 -16.12 14.01 0.57
N PHE A 50 -14.92 13.49 0.36
CA PHE A 50 -13.80 14.23 -0.21
C PHE A 50 -14.05 14.61 -1.67
N ILE A 51 -14.62 13.71 -2.48
CA ILE A 51 -15.02 14.01 -3.86
C ILE A 51 -16.09 15.10 -3.89
N ILE A 52 -17.14 14.95 -3.08
CA ILE A 52 -18.21 15.96 -2.95
C ILE A 52 -17.61 17.31 -2.54
N TYR A 53 -16.73 17.29 -1.53
CA TYR A 53 -16.04 18.47 -1.03
C TYR A 53 -15.25 19.19 -2.12
N ASN A 54 -14.41 18.46 -2.88
CA ASN A 54 -13.65 19.03 -3.99
C ASN A 54 -14.58 19.67 -5.03
N GLU A 55 -15.61 18.94 -5.48
CA GLU A 55 -16.55 19.44 -6.49
C GLU A 55 -17.39 20.63 -6.00
N VAL A 56 -17.77 20.67 -4.72
CA VAL A 56 -18.51 21.80 -4.12
C VAL A 56 -17.65 23.05 -4.11
N VAL A 57 -16.40 22.99 -3.65
CA VAL A 57 -15.49 24.14 -3.64
C VAL A 57 -15.28 24.66 -5.07
N ARG A 58 -15.10 23.75 -6.03
CA ARG A 58 -14.92 24.12 -7.45
C ARG A 58 -16.14 24.75 -8.10
N LYS A 59 -17.33 24.18 -7.87
CA LYS A 59 -18.60 24.78 -8.30
C LYS A 59 -18.81 26.14 -7.66
N GLY A 60 -18.39 26.31 -6.39
CA GLY A 60 -18.38 27.59 -5.70
C GLY A 60 -17.52 28.65 -6.40
N ARG A 61 -16.50 28.22 -7.14
CA ARG A 61 -15.65 29.07 -7.99
C ARG A 61 -16.07 29.10 -9.46
N GLY A 62 -17.19 28.47 -9.82
CA GLY A 62 -17.67 28.40 -11.21
C GLY A 62 -16.76 27.61 -12.15
N LYS A 63 -15.95 26.69 -11.61
CA LYS A 63 -15.08 25.79 -12.37
C LYS A 63 -15.71 24.41 -12.46
N SER A 64 -15.51 23.72 -13.57
CA SER A 64 -15.90 22.31 -13.76
C SER A 64 -14.66 21.41 -13.81
N SER A 65 -14.84 20.15 -13.43
CA SER A 65 -13.76 19.16 -13.46
C SER A 65 -13.53 18.59 -14.87
N PRO A 66 -12.27 18.55 -15.35
CA PRO A 66 -11.93 17.82 -16.56
C PRO A 66 -12.37 16.35 -16.46
N LYS A 67 -12.77 15.74 -17.58
CA LYS A 67 -13.27 14.34 -17.60
C LYS A 67 -12.29 13.34 -16.99
N ILE A 68 -10.98 13.56 -17.16
CA ILE A 68 -9.93 12.71 -16.59
C ILE A 68 -9.92 12.68 -15.04
N THR A 69 -10.53 13.68 -14.39
CA THR A 69 -10.68 13.71 -12.92
C THR A 69 -11.51 12.52 -12.43
N TYR A 70 -12.59 12.18 -13.13
CA TYR A 70 -13.47 11.09 -12.75
C TYR A 70 -12.81 9.71 -12.84
N PHE A 71 -11.81 9.54 -13.73
CA PHE A 71 -10.97 8.34 -13.75
C PHE A 71 -10.21 8.19 -12.43
N TRP A 72 -9.55 9.24 -11.94
CA TRP A 72 -8.81 9.21 -10.68
C TRP A 72 -9.71 9.08 -9.45
N TYR A 73 -10.91 9.67 -9.49
CA TYR A 73 -11.94 9.39 -8.47
C TYR A 73 -12.37 7.93 -8.47
N GLY A 74 -12.51 7.31 -9.64
CA GLY A 74 -12.81 5.88 -9.76
C GLY A 74 -11.71 5.01 -9.14
N VAL A 75 -10.45 5.28 -9.45
CA VAL A 75 -9.29 4.59 -8.85
C VAL A 75 -9.30 4.73 -7.32
N MET A 76 -9.49 5.95 -6.81
CA MET A 76 -9.55 6.23 -5.38
C MET A 76 -10.72 5.52 -4.69
N GLY A 77 -11.91 5.53 -5.32
CA GLY A 77 -13.11 4.86 -4.81
C GLY A 77 -12.98 3.34 -4.78
N LEU A 78 -12.47 2.73 -5.85
CA LEU A 78 -12.23 1.28 -5.89
C LEU A 78 -11.16 0.86 -4.87
N THR A 79 -10.12 1.68 -4.67
CA THR A 79 -9.11 1.42 -3.63
C THR A 79 -9.73 1.46 -2.23
N ALA A 80 -10.60 2.45 -1.95
CA ALA A 80 -11.31 2.53 -0.68
C ALA A 80 -12.29 1.37 -0.45
N LEU A 81 -12.99 0.93 -1.49
CA LEU A 81 -13.91 -0.20 -1.42
C LEU A 81 -13.19 -1.52 -1.13
N THR A 82 -11.96 -1.65 -1.64
CA THR A 82 -11.15 -2.88 -1.51
C THR A 82 -10.18 -2.85 -0.33
N VAL A 83 -10.14 -1.79 0.48
CA VAL A 83 -9.13 -1.59 1.54
C VAL A 83 -9.02 -2.77 2.53
N ASN A 84 -10.13 -3.44 2.85
CA ASN A 84 -10.16 -4.56 3.80
C ASN A 84 -9.69 -5.89 3.20
N ILE A 85 -9.77 -6.04 1.87
CA ILE A 85 -9.35 -7.24 1.14
C ILE A 85 -8.02 -7.03 0.41
N ALA A 86 -7.50 -5.80 0.43
CA ALA A 86 -6.24 -5.46 -0.19
C ALA A 86 -5.09 -6.17 0.56
N PRO A 87 -4.03 -6.59 -0.15
CA PRO A 87 -2.87 -7.21 0.48
C PRO A 87 -2.16 -6.35 1.54
N SER A 88 -2.38 -5.03 1.53
CA SER A 88 -1.89 -4.14 2.58
C SER A 88 -2.89 -3.00 2.81
N TYR A 89 -3.45 -2.95 4.01
CA TYR A 89 -4.32 -1.87 4.45
C TYR A 89 -3.57 -0.52 4.44
N VAL A 90 -2.36 -0.47 5.02
CA VAL A 90 -1.53 0.74 5.10
C VAL A 90 -1.23 1.29 3.71
N LEU A 91 -0.83 0.42 2.76
CA LEU A 91 -0.57 0.83 1.39
C LEU A 91 -1.83 1.38 0.71
N SER A 92 -3.01 0.81 1.00
CA SER A 92 -4.28 1.27 0.45
C SER A 92 -4.67 2.64 0.98
N ILE A 93 -4.50 2.90 2.28
CA ILE A 93 -4.71 4.23 2.88
C ILE A 93 -3.73 5.25 2.29
N PHE A 94 -2.46 4.87 2.13
CA PHE A 94 -1.45 5.71 1.50
C PHE A 94 -1.80 6.02 0.04
N ALA A 95 -2.25 5.03 -0.73
CA ALA A 95 -2.70 5.19 -2.11
C ALA A 95 -3.93 6.11 -2.22
N ILE A 96 -4.90 5.99 -1.29
CA ILE A 96 -6.06 6.89 -1.21
C ILE A 96 -5.59 8.32 -0.95
N HIS A 97 -4.64 8.54 -0.03
CA HIS A 97 -4.11 9.87 0.23
C HIS A 97 -3.42 10.48 -0.99
N LEU A 98 -2.54 9.72 -1.66
CA LEU A 98 -1.89 10.17 -2.88
C LEU A 98 -2.90 10.48 -3.99
N CYS A 99 -3.91 9.62 -4.17
CA CYS A 99 -4.99 9.84 -5.13
C CYS A 99 -5.85 11.06 -4.78
N ALA A 100 -6.07 11.35 -3.49
CA ALA A 100 -6.82 12.52 -3.04
C ALA A 100 -6.09 13.81 -3.42
N VAL A 101 -4.79 13.90 -3.09
CA VAL A 101 -3.94 15.04 -3.47
C VAL A 101 -3.88 15.18 -4.99
N TYR A 102 -3.58 14.08 -5.69
CA TYR A 102 -3.44 14.09 -7.14
C TYR A 102 -4.76 14.40 -7.86
N GLY A 103 -5.88 13.87 -7.35
CA GLY A 103 -7.22 14.13 -7.87
C GLY A 103 -7.58 15.61 -7.81
N VAL A 104 -7.18 16.33 -6.75
CA VAL A 104 -7.36 17.79 -6.66
C VAL A 104 -6.50 18.54 -7.67
N LEU A 105 -5.26 18.11 -7.90
CA LEU A 105 -4.38 18.74 -8.91
C LEU A 105 -4.89 18.52 -10.34
N VAL A 106 -5.33 17.31 -10.65
CA VAL A 106 -5.94 16.94 -11.93
C VAL A 106 -7.24 17.71 -12.13
N SER A 107 -8.07 17.79 -11.08
CA SER A 107 -9.30 18.55 -11.14
C SER A 107 -8.97 20.02 -11.45
N GLY A 108 -8.12 20.66 -10.67
CA GLY A 108 -7.70 22.06 -10.84
C GLY A 108 -6.96 22.37 -12.15
N ASN A 109 -6.57 21.35 -12.94
CA ASN A 109 -5.74 21.50 -14.13
C ASN A 109 -4.40 22.21 -13.84
N VAL A 110 -3.84 21.93 -12.65
CA VAL A 110 -2.60 22.55 -12.11
C VAL A 110 -1.42 21.57 -12.14
N LEU A 111 -1.42 20.61 -13.07
CA LEU A 111 -0.26 19.75 -13.30
C LEU A 111 0.83 20.50 -14.08
N TYR A 112 2.09 20.24 -13.76
CA TYR A 112 3.25 20.87 -14.42
C TYR A 112 3.24 20.68 -15.94
N GLU A 113 2.98 19.46 -16.42
CA GLU A 113 2.90 19.14 -17.85
C GLU A 113 1.50 19.43 -18.46
N GLY A 114 0.54 19.93 -17.66
CA GLY A 114 -0.87 20.06 -18.03
C GLY A 114 -1.61 18.74 -18.23
N LYS A 115 -0.91 17.62 -18.06
CA LYS A 115 -1.41 16.25 -18.16
C LYS A 115 -0.62 15.36 -17.21
N THR A 116 -1.14 14.17 -16.90
CA THR A 116 -0.37 13.14 -16.20
C THR A 116 0.87 12.78 -17.01
N GLY A 117 2.03 12.77 -16.37
CA GLY A 117 3.28 12.40 -17.03
C GLY A 117 4.46 12.32 -16.06
N SER A 118 5.66 12.58 -16.56
CA SER A 118 6.92 12.18 -15.88
C SER A 118 7.20 12.93 -14.58
N TYR A 119 6.50 14.04 -14.35
CA TYR A 119 6.68 14.91 -13.19
C TYR A 119 5.66 14.63 -12.07
N ILE A 120 4.98 13.49 -12.09
CA ILE A 120 3.96 13.14 -11.09
C ILE A 120 4.46 13.29 -9.64
N VAL A 121 5.70 12.91 -9.35
CA VAL A 121 6.29 13.09 -8.00
C VAL A 121 6.41 14.59 -7.66
N SER A 122 6.84 15.41 -8.62
CA SER A 122 6.89 16.86 -8.44
C SER A 122 5.49 17.47 -8.32
N ASP A 123 4.50 16.97 -9.06
CA ASP A 123 3.10 17.37 -8.93
C ASP A 123 2.56 17.05 -7.54
N LEU A 124 2.77 15.82 -7.05
CA LEU A 124 2.36 15.40 -5.70
C LEU A 124 3.01 16.26 -4.62
N LEU A 125 4.32 16.53 -4.69
CA LEU A 125 5.00 17.43 -3.76
C LEU A 125 4.50 18.87 -3.87
N ASN A 126 4.20 19.33 -5.09
CA ASN A 126 3.60 20.65 -5.31
C ASN A 126 2.21 20.74 -4.67
N GLY A 127 1.38 19.71 -4.81
CA GLY A 127 0.09 19.61 -4.12
C GLY A 127 0.27 19.58 -2.61
N ALA A 128 1.02 18.61 -2.10
CA ALA A 128 1.19 18.39 -0.66
C ALA A 128 1.75 19.61 0.08
N PHE A 129 2.76 20.27 -0.50
CA PHE A 129 3.48 21.33 0.20
C PHE A 129 3.23 22.73 -0.37
N VAL A 130 3.41 22.91 -1.68
CA VAL A 130 3.47 24.24 -2.30
C VAL A 130 2.08 24.87 -2.47
N LYS A 131 1.07 24.08 -2.82
CA LYS A 131 -0.32 24.52 -2.91
C LYS A 131 -0.97 24.65 -1.55
N THR A 132 -0.52 23.88 -0.57
CA THR A 132 -1.17 23.80 0.73
C THR A 132 -0.68 24.86 1.72
N PHE A 133 0.57 24.78 2.20
CA PHE A 133 1.04 25.61 3.33
C PHE A 133 0.98 27.13 3.07
N PRO A 134 1.45 27.66 1.91
CA PRO A 134 1.40 29.10 1.65
C PRO A 134 -0.02 29.67 1.55
N ASN A 135 -1.01 28.79 1.35
CA ASN A 135 -2.40 29.16 1.10
C ASN A 135 -3.31 28.94 2.31
N PHE A 136 -2.78 28.71 3.52
CA PHE A 136 -3.57 28.56 4.76
C PHE A 136 -4.52 29.73 5.00
N GLY A 137 -4.11 30.94 4.63
CA GLY A 137 -4.92 32.15 4.73
C GLY A 137 -6.16 32.18 3.81
N ASN A 138 -6.25 31.30 2.81
CA ASN A 138 -7.35 31.30 1.83
C ASN A 138 -8.71 31.12 2.51
N ILE A 139 -8.79 30.35 3.60
CA ILE A 139 -10.07 30.15 4.29
C ILE A 139 -10.63 31.46 4.83
N PHE A 140 -9.77 32.33 5.39
CA PHE A 140 -10.19 33.62 5.92
C PHE A 140 -10.50 34.62 4.80
N SER A 141 -9.72 34.64 3.72
CA SER A 141 -10.00 35.51 2.57
C SER A 141 -11.33 35.14 1.93
N ASP A 142 -11.61 33.85 1.81
CA ASP A 142 -12.79 33.33 1.11
C ASP A 142 -14.05 33.56 1.95
N ILE A 143 -13.95 33.42 3.29
CA ILE A 143 -15.03 33.82 4.21
C ILE A 143 -15.36 35.31 4.04
N LYS A 144 -14.34 36.19 3.97
CA LYS A 144 -14.55 37.63 3.79
C LYS A 144 -15.18 37.93 2.42
N GLU A 145 -14.67 37.34 1.34
CA GLU A 145 -15.17 37.50 -0.03
C GLU A 145 -16.65 37.09 -0.13
N PHE A 146 -17.00 35.91 0.37
CA PHE A 146 -18.38 35.43 0.31
C PHE A 146 -19.32 36.16 1.28
N ARG A 147 -18.81 36.77 2.37
CA ARG A 147 -19.61 37.62 3.27
C ARG A 147 -19.81 39.04 2.74
N ALA A 148 -18.80 39.64 2.12
CA ALA A 148 -18.86 41.01 1.59
C ALA A 148 -19.77 41.14 0.36
N SER A 149 -19.96 40.06 -0.41
CA SER A 149 -20.89 40.03 -1.55
C SER A 149 -22.39 40.02 -1.14
N LYS A 150 -22.73 40.58 0.02
CA LYS A 150 -24.05 40.55 0.67
C LYS A 150 -24.72 41.95 0.71
N ASP A 151 -24.04 42.97 0.21
CA ASP A 151 -24.54 44.37 0.28
C ASP A 151 -25.40 44.81 -0.91
N GLU A 152 -25.73 43.91 -1.84
CA GLU A 152 -26.81 44.16 -2.80
C GLU A 152 -27.79 42.98 -2.79
N GLU A 153 -29.06 43.35 -2.73
CA GLU A 153 -30.28 42.53 -2.83
C GLU A 153 -30.89 41.95 -1.53
N LYS A 154 -31.95 42.65 -1.10
CA LYS A 154 -32.97 42.20 -0.15
C LYS A 154 -33.80 41.06 -0.77
N THR A 155 -34.15 40.09 0.09
CA THR A 155 -35.19 39.03 -0.05
C THR A 155 -34.92 37.98 -1.14
N GLU A 156 -34.91 36.67 -0.86
CA GLU A 156 -36.02 35.90 -0.28
C GLU A 156 -35.54 34.73 0.60
N LYS A 157 -36.25 34.48 1.70
CA LYS A 157 -36.05 33.33 2.61
C LYS A 157 -36.78 32.12 2.03
N SER A 158 -36.09 31.00 1.76
CA SER A 158 -36.73 29.68 1.94
C SER A 158 -35.75 28.48 2.02
N ALA A 159 -34.61 28.46 1.32
CA ALA A 159 -33.77 27.24 1.31
C ALA A 159 -32.61 27.21 2.34
N LYS A 160 -32.24 28.36 2.94
CA LYS A 160 -31.07 28.48 3.85
C LYS A 160 -31.34 27.94 5.26
N GLY A 161 -32.60 27.96 5.70
CA GLY A 161 -33.01 27.45 7.01
C GLY A 161 -33.05 25.92 7.07
N ILE A 162 -33.45 25.27 5.97
CA ILE A 162 -33.58 23.81 5.90
C ILE A 162 -32.19 23.17 5.83
N LEU A 163 -31.30 23.66 4.97
CA LEU A 163 -29.94 23.12 4.87
C LEU A 163 -29.11 23.39 6.14
N GLY A 164 -29.23 24.59 6.72
CA GLY A 164 -28.61 24.91 8.01
C GLY A 164 -29.18 24.07 9.15
N GLY A 165 -30.49 23.82 9.15
CA GLY A 165 -31.18 22.98 10.12
C GLY A 165 -30.79 21.50 10.00
N VAL A 166 -30.65 20.97 8.78
CA VAL A 166 -30.19 19.60 8.54
C VAL A 166 -28.74 19.43 8.95
N ILE A 167 -27.86 20.38 8.65
CA ILE A 167 -26.46 20.35 9.12
C ILE A 167 -26.39 20.42 10.64
N LEU A 168 -27.18 21.29 11.27
CA LEU A 168 -27.26 21.40 12.73
C LEU A 168 -27.79 20.11 13.35
N LEU A 169 -28.83 19.52 12.77
CA LEU A 169 -29.41 18.25 13.23
C LEU A 169 -28.40 17.10 13.11
N LEU A 170 -27.65 17.04 12.00
CA LEU A 170 -26.65 16.01 11.76
C LEU A 170 -25.43 16.13 12.69
N VAL A 171 -25.14 17.33 13.21
CA VAL A 171 -24.12 17.56 14.25
C VAL A 171 -24.67 17.32 15.66
N MET A 172 -25.93 17.72 15.93
CA MET A 172 -26.53 17.61 17.26
C MET A 172 -26.96 16.19 17.62
N ILE A 173 -27.35 15.36 16.65
CA ILE A 173 -27.71 13.96 16.90
C ILE A 173 -26.53 13.18 17.52
N PRO A 174 -25.31 13.18 16.95
CA PRO A 174 -24.15 12.54 17.58
C PRO A 174 -23.86 13.07 18.99
N VAL A 175 -23.93 14.39 19.19
CA VAL A 175 -23.70 15.01 20.51
C VAL A 175 -24.76 14.56 21.52
N PHE A 176 -26.03 14.49 21.11
CA PHE A 176 -27.13 14.02 21.95
C PHE A 176 -26.96 12.54 22.33
N LEU A 177 -26.53 11.70 21.39
CA LEU A 177 -26.25 10.28 21.65
C LEU A 177 -25.08 10.11 22.63
N ILE A 178 -24.03 10.94 22.54
CA ILE A 178 -22.92 10.95 23.51
C ILE A 178 -23.44 11.31 24.91
N VAL A 179 -24.34 12.28 25.01
CA VAL A 179 -24.94 12.71 26.30
C VAL A 179 -25.76 11.57 26.92
N ILE A 180 -26.50 10.80 26.12
CA ILE A 180 -27.23 9.61 26.59
C ILE A 180 -26.25 8.58 27.17
N GLY A 181 -25.14 8.29 26.47
CA GLY A 181 -24.11 7.37 26.95
C GLY A 181 -23.47 7.84 28.26
N LEU A 182 -23.15 9.13 28.38
CA LEU A 182 -22.62 9.73 29.61
C LEU A 182 -23.59 9.63 30.79
N LEU A 183 -24.88 9.89 30.56
CA LEU A 183 -25.92 9.77 31.59
C LEU A 183 -26.12 8.31 32.02
N GLY A 184 -26.01 7.36 31.09
CA GLY A 184 -26.05 5.92 31.38
C GLY A 184 -24.85 5.46 32.21
N ALA A 185 -23.65 5.98 31.95
CA ALA A 185 -22.45 5.68 32.75
C ALA A 185 -22.56 6.19 34.20
N VAL A 186 -23.38 7.20 34.46
CA VAL A 186 -23.61 7.77 35.80
C VAL A 186 -24.73 7.05 36.55
N ASN A 187 -25.71 6.45 35.86
CA ASN A 187 -26.86 5.81 36.48
C ASN A 187 -27.32 4.56 35.72
N TYR A 188 -27.25 3.40 36.38
CA TYR A 188 -27.67 2.10 35.87
C TYR A 188 -29.13 2.07 35.37
N GLU A 189 -30.06 2.71 36.09
CA GLU A 189 -31.47 2.71 35.73
C GLU A 189 -31.73 3.52 34.44
N PHE A 190 -30.97 4.61 34.25
CA PHE A 190 -31.00 5.39 33.02
C PHE A 190 -30.44 4.59 31.84
N ALA A 191 -29.32 3.88 32.04
CA ALA A 191 -28.72 3.01 31.03
C ALA A 191 -29.67 1.90 30.57
N ARG A 192 -30.38 1.25 31.51
CA ARG A 192 -31.37 0.21 31.19
C ARG A 192 -32.48 0.75 30.29
N ILE A 193 -33.08 1.88 30.68
CA ILE A 193 -34.19 2.49 29.94
C ILE A 193 -33.72 3.01 28.57
N SER A 194 -32.54 3.63 28.48
CA SER A 194 -32.00 4.11 27.21
C SER A 194 -31.67 2.99 26.24
N ASN A 195 -31.14 1.86 26.74
CA ASN A 195 -30.86 0.69 25.93
C ASN A 195 -32.15 0.03 25.43
N GLU A 196 -33.17 -0.09 26.29
CA GLU A 196 -34.49 -0.60 25.89
C GLU A 196 -35.18 0.26 24.82
N LEU A 197 -35.07 1.59 24.91
CA LEU A 197 -35.62 2.54 23.93
C LEU A 197 -34.88 2.50 22.58
N LEU A 198 -33.60 2.13 22.58
CA LEU A 198 -32.76 2.13 21.39
C LEU A 198 -32.34 0.71 20.96
N ASN A 199 -33.08 -0.32 21.37
CA ASN A 199 -32.81 -1.76 21.22
C ASN A 199 -32.39 -2.29 19.82
N ASN A 200 -32.46 -1.49 18.75
CA ASN A 200 -32.00 -1.83 17.39
C ASN A 200 -30.72 -1.10 16.97
N ILE A 201 -30.11 -0.31 17.85
CA ILE A 201 -28.89 0.44 17.60
C ILE A 201 -27.85 -0.03 18.62
N ASP A 202 -26.89 -0.81 18.16
CA ASP A 202 -25.78 -1.28 18.99
C ASP A 202 -24.85 -0.08 19.29
N PHE A 203 -24.73 0.31 20.57
CA PHE A 203 -23.92 1.47 21.01
C PHE A 203 -22.59 1.08 21.67
N GLU A 204 -22.19 -0.19 21.62
CA GLU A 204 -20.87 -0.63 22.09
C GLU A 204 -19.74 0.26 21.52
N TRP A 205 -19.80 0.63 20.24
CA TRP A 205 -18.83 1.55 19.62
C TRP A 205 -18.82 2.99 20.19
N LEU A 206 -19.91 3.43 20.83
CA LEU A 206 -20.05 4.74 21.45
C LEU A 206 -19.52 4.73 22.90
N LEU A 207 -19.67 3.58 23.59
CA LEU A 207 -19.16 3.33 24.94
C LEU A 207 -17.62 3.19 24.95
N HIS A 208 -17.02 2.64 23.90
CA HIS A 208 -15.55 2.60 23.70
C HIS A 208 -14.96 3.90 23.14
N LEU A 209 -15.71 5.01 23.12
CA LEU A 209 -15.16 6.32 22.76
C LEU A 209 -14.21 6.78 23.87
N HIS A 210 -12.92 6.51 23.69
CA HIS A 210 -11.88 7.21 24.46
C HIS A 210 -12.02 8.71 24.19
N PHE A 211 -12.57 9.44 25.17
CA PHE A 211 -12.78 10.89 25.08
C PHE A 211 -11.49 11.63 24.72
N ALA A 212 -10.34 11.12 25.19
CA ALA A 212 -9.02 11.60 24.81
C ALA A 212 -8.79 11.55 23.30
N ASP A 213 -9.17 10.46 22.62
CA ASP A 213 -8.99 10.30 21.17
C ASP A 213 -9.95 11.21 20.38
N VAL A 214 -11.20 11.33 20.83
CA VAL A 214 -12.17 12.24 20.21
C VAL A 214 -11.68 13.69 20.35
N PHE A 215 -11.25 14.08 21.55
CA PHE A 215 -10.77 15.43 21.83
C PHE A 215 -9.47 15.74 21.08
N ALA A 216 -8.52 14.81 21.06
CA ALA A 216 -7.30 14.92 20.26
C ALA A 216 -7.63 15.07 18.77
N ARG A 217 -8.54 14.26 18.23
CA ARG A 217 -8.99 14.40 16.83
C ARG A 217 -9.64 15.74 16.54
N LEU A 218 -10.46 16.29 17.45
CA LEU A 218 -11.05 17.62 17.28
C LEU A 218 -9.96 18.70 17.19
N ILE A 219 -8.96 18.65 18.06
CA ILE A 219 -7.84 19.60 18.05
C ILE A 219 -7.02 19.46 16.76
N PHE A 220 -6.61 18.24 16.41
CA PHE A 220 -5.79 17.99 15.22
C PHE A 220 -6.59 18.17 13.91
N ALA A 221 -7.93 18.10 13.94
CA ALA A 221 -8.76 18.39 12.77
C ALA A 221 -8.62 19.86 12.33
N VAL A 222 -8.28 20.77 13.24
CA VAL A 222 -8.06 22.19 12.91
C VAL A 222 -6.92 22.38 11.91
N PRO A 223 -5.65 21.97 12.16
CA PRO A 223 -4.58 22.11 11.18
C PRO A 223 -4.85 21.30 9.89
N VAL A 224 -5.50 20.14 9.99
CA VAL A 224 -5.92 19.37 8.80
C VAL A 224 -6.98 20.10 7.97
N THR A 225 -7.87 20.87 8.59
CA THR A 225 -8.84 21.71 7.90
C THR A 225 -8.15 22.77 7.06
N PHE A 226 -7.16 23.46 7.63
CA PHE A 226 -6.33 24.41 6.88
C PHE A 226 -5.61 23.71 5.73
N TYR A 227 -5.03 22.53 5.98
CA TYR A 227 -4.38 21.74 4.94
C TYR A 227 -5.31 21.42 3.76
N LEU A 228 -6.45 20.76 4.03
CA LEU A 228 -7.39 20.32 2.99
C LEU A 228 -8.03 21.50 2.26
N TYR A 229 -8.45 22.54 3.00
CA TYR A 229 -9.06 23.72 2.40
C TYR A 229 -8.10 24.48 1.50
N SER A 230 -6.86 24.65 1.93
CA SER A 230 -5.86 25.37 1.14
C SER A 230 -5.50 24.62 -0.12
N LEU A 231 -5.33 23.30 -0.06
CA LEU A 231 -5.10 22.46 -1.23
C LEU A 231 -6.21 22.64 -2.28
N VAL A 232 -7.47 22.46 -1.87
CA VAL A 232 -8.62 22.52 -2.78
C VAL A 232 -8.88 23.94 -3.27
N SER A 233 -8.89 24.93 -2.39
CA SER A 233 -9.15 26.34 -2.75
C SER A 233 -8.05 26.90 -3.66
N ALA A 234 -6.77 26.63 -3.37
CA ALA A 234 -5.67 27.10 -4.21
C ALA A 234 -5.72 26.50 -5.62
N CYS A 235 -5.99 25.19 -5.73
CA CYS A 235 -6.13 24.53 -7.02
C CYS A 235 -7.40 25.00 -7.78
N ALA A 236 -8.47 25.38 -7.08
CA ALA A 236 -9.70 25.88 -7.70
C ALA A 236 -9.59 27.35 -8.19
N LYS A 237 -8.75 28.17 -7.55
CA LYS A 237 -8.51 29.58 -7.92
C LYS A 237 -7.64 29.73 -9.17
N GLU A 238 -6.76 28.76 -9.40
CA GLU A 238 -5.77 28.83 -10.48
C GLU A 238 -6.22 28.07 -11.75
N ASP A 239 -5.47 28.26 -12.84
CA ASP A 239 -5.70 27.62 -14.14
C ASP A 239 -4.49 26.78 -14.61
N GLY A 240 -3.48 26.65 -13.74
CA GLY A 240 -2.24 25.91 -13.99
C GLY A 240 -1.20 26.67 -14.84
N SER A 241 -1.46 27.94 -15.21
CA SER A 241 -0.52 28.72 -16.04
C SER A 241 0.84 28.90 -15.38
N LYS A 242 0.85 29.20 -14.07
CA LYS A 242 2.07 29.33 -13.27
C LYS A 242 2.86 28.04 -13.19
N GLU A 243 2.19 26.90 -13.07
CA GLU A 243 2.82 25.57 -13.04
C GLU A 243 3.46 25.26 -14.39
N ARG A 244 2.75 25.53 -15.49
CA ARG A 244 3.27 25.35 -16.84
C ARG A 244 4.47 26.27 -17.13
N GLU A 245 4.45 27.50 -16.63
CA GLU A 245 5.59 28.42 -16.73
C GLU A 245 6.79 27.97 -15.87
N ARG A 246 6.54 27.51 -14.64
CA ARG A 246 7.59 26.91 -13.80
C ARG A 246 8.16 25.66 -14.46
N PHE A 247 7.31 24.87 -15.10
CA PHE A 247 7.71 23.68 -15.86
C PHE A 247 8.59 24.05 -17.04
N SER A 248 8.22 25.03 -17.87
CA SER A 248 9.05 25.46 -19.01
C SER A 248 10.42 25.96 -18.52
N LYS A 249 10.44 26.80 -17.48
CA LYS A 249 11.69 27.25 -16.84
C LYS A 249 12.54 26.09 -16.30
N LYS A 250 11.93 25.09 -15.67
CA LYS A 250 12.62 23.90 -15.16
C LYS A 250 13.13 23.00 -16.30
N ALA A 251 12.36 22.85 -17.37
CA ALA A 251 12.76 22.09 -18.56
C ALA A 251 13.96 22.76 -19.24
N ASP A 252 13.97 24.09 -19.32
CA ASP A 252 15.09 24.88 -19.83
C ASP A 252 16.31 24.82 -18.90
N ALA A 253 16.11 24.85 -17.58
CA ALA A 253 17.21 24.65 -16.64
C ALA A 253 17.78 23.23 -16.72
N ARG A 254 16.92 22.22 -16.91
CA ARG A 254 17.33 20.82 -17.09
C ARG A 254 18.14 20.64 -18.37
N SER A 255 17.73 21.27 -19.48
CA SER A 255 18.52 21.21 -20.72
C SER A 255 19.91 21.81 -20.55
N ARG A 256 20.06 22.88 -19.75
CA ARG A 256 21.36 23.47 -19.39
C ARG A 256 22.18 22.63 -18.40
N ARG A 257 21.55 21.82 -17.55
CA ARG A 257 22.21 20.93 -16.57
C ARG A 257 22.71 19.62 -17.16
N ARG A 258 22.47 19.36 -18.44
CA ARG A 258 23.01 18.18 -19.14
C ARG A 258 24.49 18.37 -19.39
N ILE A 259 25.30 17.98 -18.42
CA ILE A 259 26.76 18.17 -18.42
C ILE A 259 27.54 16.88 -18.71
N VAL A 260 26.92 15.71 -18.49
CA VAL A 260 27.60 14.41 -18.61
C VAL A 260 27.69 14.01 -20.07
N SER A 261 28.90 13.64 -20.52
CA SER A 261 29.12 13.18 -21.90
C SER A 261 28.50 11.78 -22.11
N PRO A 262 27.88 11.50 -23.27
CA PRO A 262 27.31 10.18 -23.57
C PRO A 262 28.33 9.04 -23.56
N VAL A 263 29.63 9.35 -23.66
CA VAL A 263 30.70 8.35 -23.56
C VAL A 263 30.76 7.78 -22.13
N PHE A 264 30.67 8.63 -21.11
CA PHE A 264 30.72 8.18 -19.72
C PHE A 264 29.50 7.35 -19.34
N THR A 265 28.31 7.79 -19.74
CA THR A 265 27.08 7.02 -19.53
C THR A 265 27.12 5.69 -20.28
N SER A 266 27.66 5.67 -21.51
CA SER A 266 27.86 4.42 -22.25
C SER A 266 28.84 3.47 -21.55
N ILE A 267 29.96 3.97 -21.03
CA ILE A 267 30.93 3.13 -20.29
C ILE A 267 30.26 2.53 -19.06
N ILE A 268 29.56 3.35 -18.25
CA ILE A 268 28.88 2.90 -17.04
C ILE A 268 27.80 1.87 -17.37
N SER A 269 26.88 2.20 -18.29
CA SER A 269 25.83 1.25 -18.71
C SER A 269 26.42 -0.02 -19.31
N GLY A 270 27.49 0.09 -20.09
CA GLY A 270 28.21 -1.04 -20.67
C GLY A 270 28.80 -1.96 -19.60
N MET A 271 29.38 -1.41 -18.53
CA MET A 271 29.87 -2.20 -17.39
C MET A 271 28.74 -3.01 -16.75
N PHE A 272 27.61 -2.38 -16.44
CA PHE A 272 26.45 -3.08 -15.84
C PHE A 272 25.90 -4.18 -16.75
N VAL A 273 25.70 -3.87 -18.05
CA VAL A 273 25.23 -4.84 -19.04
C VAL A 273 26.20 -6.03 -19.11
N LEU A 274 27.51 -5.80 -19.18
CA LEU A 274 28.49 -6.88 -19.22
C LEU A 274 28.48 -7.73 -17.93
N THR A 275 28.34 -7.11 -16.76
CA THR A 275 28.22 -7.83 -15.49
C THR A 275 26.97 -8.70 -15.45
N TYR A 276 25.82 -8.19 -15.91
CA TYR A 276 24.58 -8.97 -15.93
C TYR A 276 24.61 -10.09 -16.96
N VAL A 277 25.17 -9.86 -18.16
CA VAL A 277 25.44 -10.93 -19.13
C VAL A 277 26.33 -12.01 -18.51
N PHE A 278 27.42 -11.63 -17.84
CA PHE A 278 28.31 -12.57 -17.17
C PHE A 278 27.56 -13.37 -16.08
N PHE A 279 26.73 -12.70 -15.28
CA PHE A 279 25.87 -13.35 -14.29
C PHE A 279 24.91 -14.36 -14.93
N PHE A 280 24.23 -14.01 -16.03
CA PHE A 280 23.35 -14.95 -16.73
C PHE A 280 24.10 -16.13 -17.34
N LEU A 281 25.37 -15.97 -17.72
CA LEU A 281 26.19 -17.08 -18.23
C LEU A 281 26.59 -18.06 -17.12
N LEU A 282 26.86 -17.57 -15.90
CA LEU A 282 27.22 -18.41 -14.76
C LEU A 282 25.99 -19.04 -14.10
N GLU A 283 25.02 -18.21 -13.74
CA GLU A 283 23.86 -18.59 -12.92
C GLU A 283 22.62 -18.89 -13.75
N GLY A 284 22.69 -18.84 -15.09
CA GLY A 284 21.54 -19.02 -15.96
C GLY A 284 20.79 -20.32 -15.70
N LYS A 285 21.49 -21.43 -15.45
CA LYS A 285 20.85 -22.73 -15.13
C LYS A 285 20.01 -22.65 -13.86
N TYR A 286 20.54 -22.03 -12.80
CA TYR A 286 19.86 -21.88 -11.52
C TYR A 286 18.68 -20.91 -11.62
N ILE A 287 18.87 -19.77 -12.29
CA ILE A 287 17.89 -18.68 -12.31
C ILE A 287 16.74 -18.93 -13.28
N PHE A 288 17.04 -19.54 -14.44
CA PHE A 288 16.00 -19.89 -15.42
C PHE A 288 15.27 -21.20 -15.08
N SER A 289 15.69 -21.95 -14.04
CA SER A 289 14.93 -23.14 -13.62
C SER A 289 13.50 -22.77 -13.18
N ALA A 290 13.32 -21.63 -12.50
CA ALA A 290 12.01 -21.08 -12.15
C ALA A 290 11.11 -20.87 -13.36
N VAL A 291 11.69 -20.34 -14.45
CA VAL A 291 10.97 -20.03 -15.69
C VAL A 291 10.51 -21.31 -16.38
N LEU A 292 11.27 -22.40 -16.21
CA LEU A 292 10.90 -23.74 -16.68
C LEU A 292 9.96 -24.49 -15.71
N GLY A 293 9.60 -23.88 -14.58
CA GLY A 293 8.80 -24.51 -13.52
C GLY A 293 9.53 -25.67 -12.83
N LYS A 294 10.86 -25.68 -12.86
CA LYS A 294 11.68 -26.74 -12.27
C LYS A 294 12.43 -26.21 -11.04
N LEU A 295 12.30 -26.94 -9.95
CA LEU A 295 13.09 -26.70 -8.75
C LEU A 295 14.53 -27.21 -8.97
N PRO A 296 15.57 -26.41 -8.71
CA PRO A 296 16.94 -26.90 -8.73
C PRO A 296 17.16 -28.04 -7.73
N GLU A 297 18.05 -28.98 -8.06
CA GLU A 297 18.41 -30.07 -7.15
C GLU A 297 19.01 -29.52 -5.84
N GLY A 298 18.58 -30.07 -4.70
CA GLY A 298 19.03 -29.64 -3.37
C GLY A 298 18.36 -28.40 -2.80
N PHE A 299 17.40 -27.79 -3.51
CA PHE A 299 16.62 -26.66 -3.02
C PHE A 299 15.18 -27.07 -2.70
N ASN A 300 14.60 -26.49 -1.65
CA ASN A 300 13.15 -26.50 -1.44
C ASN A 300 12.49 -25.27 -2.13
N VAL A 301 11.16 -25.26 -2.25
CA VAL A 301 10.43 -24.19 -2.97
C VAL A 301 10.53 -22.84 -2.24
N VAL A 302 10.54 -22.83 -0.91
CA VAL A 302 10.59 -21.61 -0.08
C VAL A 302 11.93 -20.92 -0.23
N ASP A 303 13.02 -21.66 -0.01
CA ASP A 303 14.40 -21.21 -0.10
C ASP A 303 14.70 -20.73 -1.51
N TYR A 304 14.33 -21.54 -2.50
CA TYR A 304 14.51 -21.14 -3.88
C TYR A 304 13.78 -19.83 -4.15
N ALA A 305 12.52 -19.67 -3.75
CA ALA A 305 11.73 -18.47 -4.02
C ALA A 305 12.27 -17.20 -3.35
N ARG A 306 12.70 -17.29 -2.08
CA ARG A 306 13.18 -16.15 -1.27
C ARG A 306 14.63 -15.78 -1.59
N ARG A 307 15.49 -16.76 -1.82
CA ARG A 307 16.93 -16.53 -2.02
C ARG A 307 17.19 -15.66 -3.24
N GLY A 308 17.87 -14.53 -3.02
CA GLY A 308 18.17 -13.55 -4.06
C GLY A 308 16.96 -12.79 -4.61
N PHE A 309 15.74 -12.99 -4.10
CA PHE A 309 14.56 -12.27 -4.59
C PHE A 309 14.70 -10.75 -4.35
N PHE A 310 15.04 -10.36 -3.12
CA PHE A 310 15.24 -8.95 -2.78
C PHE A 310 16.41 -8.33 -3.54
N ASP A 311 17.47 -9.10 -3.79
CA ASP A 311 18.60 -8.65 -4.61
C ASP A 311 18.19 -8.39 -6.06
N LEU A 312 17.39 -9.28 -6.66
CA LEU A 312 16.83 -9.08 -8.00
C LEU A 312 15.97 -7.80 -8.07
N VAL A 313 15.14 -7.57 -7.05
CA VAL A 313 14.33 -6.34 -6.95
C VAL A 313 15.23 -5.11 -6.78
N GLY A 314 16.26 -5.21 -5.94
CA GLY A 314 17.27 -4.16 -5.75
C GLY A 314 18.01 -3.82 -7.05
N ILE A 315 18.45 -4.82 -7.81
CA ILE A 315 19.10 -4.67 -9.11
C ILE A 315 18.18 -3.94 -10.10
N MET A 316 16.90 -4.33 -10.18
CA MET A 316 15.93 -3.62 -11.03
C MET A 316 15.76 -2.15 -10.61
N ALA A 317 15.71 -1.87 -9.31
CA ALA A 317 15.62 -0.50 -8.79
C ALA A 317 16.88 0.33 -9.10
N ILE A 318 18.07 -0.27 -8.98
CA ILE A 318 19.34 0.35 -9.37
C ILE A 318 19.35 0.65 -10.87
N ASN A 319 18.91 -0.28 -11.72
CA ASN A 319 18.84 -0.08 -13.17
C ASN A 319 17.90 1.07 -13.54
N MET A 320 16.76 1.17 -12.86
CA MET A 320 15.84 2.31 -12.99
C MET A 320 16.48 3.63 -12.57
N LEU A 321 17.22 3.63 -11.46
CA LEU A 321 17.94 4.82 -10.99
C LEU A 321 19.00 5.26 -12.02
N ILE A 322 19.77 4.31 -12.56
CA ILE A 322 20.76 4.58 -13.62
C ILE A 322 20.08 5.22 -14.83
N PHE A 323 18.96 4.68 -15.29
CA PHE A 323 18.17 5.28 -16.38
C PHE A 323 17.73 6.72 -16.05
N LEU A 324 17.21 6.96 -14.84
CA LEU A 324 16.77 8.30 -14.43
C LEU A 324 17.93 9.30 -14.43
N VAL A 325 19.10 8.89 -13.93
CA VAL A 325 20.33 9.70 -13.93
C VAL A 325 20.78 10.02 -15.35
N ILE A 326 20.85 9.01 -16.25
CA ILE A 326 21.21 9.20 -17.66
C ILE A 326 20.24 10.19 -18.32
N ASN A 327 18.93 9.97 -18.19
CA ASN A 327 17.90 10.83 -18.76
C ASN A 327 17.93 12.27 -18.18
N ALA A 328 18.38 12.44 -16.94
CA ALA A 328 18.48 13.74 -16.29
C ALA A 328 19.72 14.53 -16.74
N PHE A 329 20.89 13.90 -16.82
CA PHE A 329 22.18 14.59 -16.89
C PHE A 329 22.97 14.40 -18.19
N GLU A 330 22.61 13.45 -19.05
CA GLU A 330 23.33 13.19 -20.30
C GLU A 330 23.13 14.28 -21.35
N LYS A 331 24.23 14.73 -21.98
CA LYS A 331 24.25 15.65 -23.11
C LYS A 331 23.59 15.02 -24.35
N ARG A 332 22.88 15.84 -25.12
CA ARG A 332 22.28 15.38 -26.38
C ARG A 332 23.25 15.52 -27.56
N ASP A 333 24.12 14.52 -27.77
CA ASP A 333 25.10 14.44 -28.86
C ASP A 333 24.91 13.19 -29.78
N SER A 334 25.69 13.08 -30.85
CA SER A 334 25.70 11.95 -31.80
C SER A 334 25.97 10.58 -31.15
N VAL A 335 26.76 10.53 -30.07
CA VAL A 335 27.09 9.32 -29.30
C VAL A 335 25.92 8.79 -28.46
N ILE A 336 24.80 9.54 -28.35
CA ILE A 336 23.57 9.06 -27.69
C ILE A 336 23.13 7.70 -28.24
N LYS A 337 23.36 7.39 -29.52
CA LYS A 337 22.90 6.11 -30.11
C LYS A 337 23.43 4.90 -29.34
N VAL A 338 24.68 4.93 -28.88
CA VAL A 338 25.31 3.83 -28.12
C VAL A 338 24.78 3.79 -26.69
N SER A 339 24.79 4.91 -25.98
CA SER A 339 24.23 5.02 -24.62
C SER A 339 22.77 4.58 -24.56
N ARG A 340 21.97 5.00 -25.53
CA ARG A 340 20.57 4.62 -25.70
C ARG A 340 20.41 3.13 -25.93
N PHE A 341 21.24 2.53 -26.78
CA PHE A 341 21.25 1.08 -27.01
C PHE A 341 21.60 0.31 -25.72
N LEU A 342 22.66 0.71 -25.01
CA LEU A 342 23.06 0.09 -23.75
C LEU A 342 22.02 0.26 -22.66
N THR A 343 21.32 1.41 -22.61
CA THR A 343 20.19 1.62 -21.71
C THR A 343 19.02 0.70 -22.07
N ILE A 344 18.76 0.45 -23.36
CA ILE A 344 17.74 -0.52 -23.79
C ILE A 344 18.14 -1.93 -23.36
N CYS A 345 19.41 -2.33 -23.51
CA CYS A 345 19.92 -3.60 -23.01
C CYS A 345 19.71 -3.73 -21.49
N LEU A 346 20.09 -2.70 -20.72
CA LEU A 346 19.94 -2.66 -19.26
C LEU A 346 18.48 -2.82 -18.82
N MET A 347 17.55 -2.17 -19.53
CA MET A 347 16.12 -2.34 -19.29
C MET A 347 15.63 -3.73 -19.73
N GLY A 348 16.17 -4.30 -20.81
CA GLY A 348 15.90 -5.66 -21.24
C GLY A 348 16.29 -6.70 -20.18
N GLU A 349 17.47 -6.55 -19.58
CA GLU A 349 17.94 -7.39 -18.47
C GLU A 349 17.07 -7.22 -17.23
N SER A 350 16.61 -5.99 -16.95
CA SER A 350 15.65 -5.71 -15.88
C SER A 350 14.31 -6.42 -16.10
N ILE A 351 13.85 -6.56 -17.34
CA ILE A 351 12.65 -7.36 -17.66
C ILE A 351 12.92 -8.83 -17.39
N VAL A 352 14.10 -9.35 -17.77
CA VAL A 352 14.48 -10.74 -17.48
C VAL A 352 14.49 -11.00 -15.97
N PHE A 353 15.09 -10.12 -15.18
CA PHE A 353 15.07 -10.23 -13.71
C PHE A 353 13.65 -10.16 -13.14
N ALA A 354 12.78 -9.29 -13.68
CA ALA A 354 11.38 -9.22 -13.27
C ALA A 354 10.62 -10.52 -13.56
N VAL A 355 10.85 -11.12 -14.73
CA VAL A 355 10.22 -12.39 -15.14
C VAL A 355 10.68 -13.53 -14.25
N VAL A 356 11.99 -13.64 -14.01
CA VAL A 356 12.57 -14.63 -13.10
C VAL A 356 11.96 -14.49 -11.70
N ALA A 357 11.99 -13.29 -11.13
CA ALA A 357 11.47 -13.02 -9.79
C ALA A 357 9.97 -13.37 -9.70
N LEU A 358 9.19 -13.03 -10.74
CA LEU A 358 7.78 -13.39 -10.83
C LEU A 358 7.58 -14.90 -10.94
N CYS A 359 8.37 -15.62 -11.75
CA CYS A 359 8.28 -17.08 -11.85
C CYS A 359 8.62 -17.78 -10.54
N LYS A 360 9.64 -17.30 -9.81
CA LYS A 360 9.99 -17.79 -8.46
C LYS A 360 8.82 -17.61 -7.48
N LEU A 361 8.22 -16.41 -7.45
CA LEU A 361 7.05 -16.14 -6.63
C LEU A 361 5.81 -16.90 -7.08
N LEU A 362 5.63 -17.15 -8.38
CA LEU A 362 4.52 -17.94 -8.90
C LEU A 362 4.66 -19.40 -8.49
N MET A 363 5.85 -20.00 -8.56
CA MET A 363 6.09 -21.34 -8.00
C MET A 363 5.73 -21.36 -6.51
N TYR A 364 6.20 -20.35 -5.77
CA TYR A 364 5.87 -20.21 -4.35
C TYR A 364 4.36 -20.11 -4.11
N PHE A 365 3.66 -19.29 -4.90
CA PHE A 365 2.21 -19.11 -4.84
C PHE A 365 1.43 -20.37 -5.26
N THR A 366 1.89 -21.11 -6.27
CA THR A 366 1.20 -22.33 -6.74
C THR A 366 1.40 -23.51 -5.80
N THR A 367 2.50 -23.54 -5.04
CA THR A 367 2.71 -24.55 -4.01
C THR A 367 1.96 -24.15 -2.74
N PHE A 368 2.18 -22.91 -2.26
CA PHE A 368 1.74 -22.51 -0.93
C PHE A 368 0.42 -21.74 -0.87
N GLY A 369 -0.14 -21.35 -2.02
CA GLY A 369 -1.39 -20.59 -2.09
C GLY A 369 -1.22 -19.09 -1.79
N TYR A 370 -2.37 -18.43 -1.59
CA TYR A 370 -2.45 -16.98 -1.43
C TYR A 370 -1.99 -16.52 -0.05
N THR A 371 -1.00 -15.61 -0.04
CA THR A 371 -0.70 -14.73 1.10
C THR A 371 -0.62 -13.27 0.64
N PRO A 372 -0.96 -12.30 1.51
CA PRO A 372 -0.87 -10.88 1.17
C PRO A 372 0.54 -10.44 0.73
N LYS A 373 1.58 -10.91 1.44
CA LYS A 373 2.98 -10.55 1.16
C LYS A 373 3.42 -11.05 -0.23
N ARG A 374 3.11 -12.31 -0.60
CA ARG A 374 3.43 -12.87 -1.93
C ARG A 374 2.71 -12.12 -3.04
N MET A 375 1.42 -11.81 -2.85
CA MET A 375 0.63 -11.04 -3.83
C MET A 375 1.23 -9.65 -4.07
N LEU A 376 1.60 -8.96 -3.00
CA LEU A 376 2.21 -7.63 -3.09
C LEU A 376 3.57 -7.68 -3.80
N ALA A 377 4.40 -8.67 -3.48
CA ALA A 377 5.70 -8.87 -4.11
C ALA A 377 5.57 -9.17 -5.62
N MET A 378 4.60 -9.99 -6.02
CA MET A 378 4.30 -10.27 -7.43
C MET A 378 3.86 -9.01 -8.17
N TRP A 379 2.95 -8.22 -7.59
CA TRP A 379 2.52 -6.94 -8.17
C TRP A 379 3.70 -5.97 -8.35
N GLY A 380 4.60 -5.89 -7.36
CA GLY A 380 5.82 -5.10 -7.45
C GLY A 380 6.70 -5.49 -8.64
N CYS A 381 6.92 -6.80 -8.85
CA CYS A 381 7.67 -7.32 -9.99
C CYS A 381 7.00 -6.94 -11.33
N VAL A 382 5.67 -7.06 -11.41
CA VAL A 382 4.91 -6.68 -12.61
C VAL A 382 5.04 -5.18 -12.90
N VAL A 383 4.94 -4.31 -11.88
CA VAL A 383 5.06 -2.86 -12.05
C VAL A 383 6.48 -2.45 -12.47
N MET A 384 7.51 -3.07 -11.90
CA MET A 384 8.91 -2.82 -12.25
C MET A 384 9.26 -3.31 -13.65
N GLY A 385 8.83 -4.54 -14.02
CA GLY A 385 8.98 -5.05 -15.38
C GLY A 385 8.26 -4.18 -16.42
N ALA A 386 7.02 -3.76 -16.10
CA ALA A 386 6.28 -2.83 -16.96
C ALA A 386 6.97 -1.47 -17.07
N ALA A 387 7.56 -0.95 -16.00
CA ALA A 387 8.36 0.28 -16.04
C ALA A 387 9.49 0.14 -17.06
N ALA A 388 10.22 -0.98 -17.06
CA ALA A 388 11.32 -1.23 -17.98
C ALA A 388 10.84 -1.27 -19.44
N VAL A 389 9.70 -1.93 -19.69
CA VAL A 389 9.06 -1.93 -21.02
C VAL A 389 8.71 -0.51 -21.47
N PHE A 390 8.04 0.29 -20.63
CA PHE A 390 7.65 1.65 -21.00
C PHE A 390 8.86 2.58 -21.19
N VAL A 391 9.95 2.36 -20.45
CA VAL A 391 11.22 3.06 -20.66
C VAL A 391 11.80 2.70 -22.03
N ILE A 392 11.87 1.41 -22.39
CA ILE A 392 12.33 0.97 -23.72
C ILE A 392 11.46 1.61 -24.81
N MET A 393 10.13 1.56 -24.67
CA MET A 393 9.24 2.19 -25.64
C MET A 393 9.53 3.68 -25.81
N ASN A 394 9.71 4.41 -24.70
CA ASN A 394 10.07 5.83 -24.72
C ASN A 394 11.44 6.08 -25.37
N LEU A 395 12.38 5.17 -25.15
CA LEU A 395 13.69 5.13 -25.80
C LEU A 395 13.65 4.56 -27.21
N ILE A 396 12.53 4.17 -27.79
CA ILE A 396 12.46 3.79 -29.22
C ILE A 396 11.64 4.85 -29.95
N LYS A 397 10.47 5.15 -29.42
CA LYS A 397 9.52 6.11 -29.94
C LYS A 397 9.20 7.14 -28.85
N ALA A 398 9.48 8.41 -29.15
CA ALA A 398 9.09 9.49 -28.26
C ALA A 398 7.56 9.48 -28.10
N GLY A 399 7.09 9.45 -26.85
CA GLY A 399 5.67 9.41 -26.53
C GLY A 399 5.42 9.53 -25.03
N ASP A 400 4.15 9.62 -24.63
CA ASP A 400 3.75 9.75 -23.23
C ASP A 400 3.77 8.38 -22.50
N HIS A 401 4.87 7.63 -22.61
CA HIS A 401 4.96 6.29 -22.03
C HIS A 401 4.99 6.32 -20.50
N ALA A 402 5.53 7.38 -19.88
CA ALA A 402 5.43 7.60 -18.44
C ALA A 402 3.97 7.70 -17.97
N ARG A 403 3.11 8.39 -18.73
CA ARG A 403 1.67 8.46 -18.45
C ARG A 403 1.03 7.09 -18.50
N LYS A 404 1.36 6.29 -19.51
CA LYS A 404 0.83 4.93 -19.66
C LYS A 404 1.24 4.03 -18.50
N TRP A 405 2.50 4.11 -18.06
CA TRP A 405 2.98 3.38 -16.89
C TRP A 405 2.29 3.80 -15.59
N ILE A 406 2.08 5.10 -15.37
CA ILE A 406 1.35 5.61 -14.19
C ILE A 406 -0.09 5.07 -14.16
N ILE A 407 -0.79 5.13 -15.30
CA ILE A 407 -2.15 4.59 -15.43
C ILE A 407 -2.13 3.07 -15.21
N PHE A 408 -1.18 2.37 -15.81
CA PHE A 408 -1.00 0.92 -15.62
C PHE A 408 -0.82 0.57 -14.14
N THR A 409 0.05 1.29 -13.43
CA THR A 409 0.34 1.05 -12.00
C THR A 409 -0.89 1.27 -11.13
N ALA A 410 -1.65 2.34 -11.38
CA ALA A 410 -2.89 2.64 -10.65
C ALA A 410 -3.97 1.57 -10.90
N VAL A 411 -4.15 1.16 -12.16
CA VAL A 411 -5.14 0.14 -12.53
C VAL A 411 -4.72 -1.25 -12.05
N SER A 412 -3.44 -1.61 -12.17
CA SER A 412 -2.94 -2.90 -11.73
C SER A 412 -2.98 -3.05 -10.21
N TYR A 413 -2.81 -1.96 -9.47
CA TYR A 413 -3.00 -1.96 -8.02
C TYR A 413 -4.44 -2.29 -7.63
N VAL A 414 -5.42 -1.62 -8.26
CA VAL A 414 -6.84 -1.92 -8.03
C VAL A 414 -7.17 -3.35 -8.46
N ALA A 415 -6.64 -3.81 -9.60
CA ALA A 415 -6.81 -5.18 -10.06
C ALA A 415 -6.24 -6.21 -9.07
N MET A 416 -5.04 -5.95 -8.51
CA MET A 416 -4.45 -6.78 -7.46
C MET A 416 -5.34 -6.84 -6.22
N CYS A 417 -5.89 -5.71 -5.77
CA CYS A 417 -6.78 -5.69 -4.61
C CYS A 417 -8.08 -6.48 -4.85
N LEU A 418 -8.62 -6.42 -6.07
CA LEU A 418 -9.79 -7.22 -6.45
C LEU A 418 -9.45 -8.72 -6.56
N LEU A 419 -8.31 -9.06 -7.15
CA LEU A 419 -7.82 -10.44 -7.23
C LEU A 419 -7.57 -11.03 -5.85
N ALA A 420 -6.98 -10.26 -4.94
CA ALA A 420 -6.83 -10.64 -3.54
C ALA A 420 -8.19 -10.99 -2.91
N GLY A 421 -9.21 -10.15 -3.10
CA GLY A 421 -10.58 -10.47 -2.68
C GLY A 421 -11.12 -11.75 -3.29
N ILE A 422 -10.89 -12.01 -4.58
CA ILE A 422 -11.30 -13.25 -5.23
C ILE A 422 -10.59 -14.45 -4.59
N PHE A 423 -9.27 -14.41 -4.40
CA PHE A 423 -8.54 -15.51 -3.78
C PHE A 423 -8.95 -15.80 -2.33
N ILE A 424 -9.34 -14.76 -1.60
CA ILE A 424 -9.93 -14.89 -0.25
C ILE A 424 -11.31 -15.57 -0.36
N LEU A 425 -12.17 -15.15 -1.30
CA LEU A 425 -13.52 -15.69 -1.47
C LEU A 425 -13.57 -17.11 -2.01
N THR A 426 -12.71 -17.44 -2.98
CA THR A 426 -12.67 -18.77 -3.60
C THR A 426 -11.93 -19.79 -2.76
N ASP A 427 -11.49 -19.38 -1.57
CA ASP A 427 -10.61 -20.14 -0.71
C ASP A 427 -9.52 -20.85 -1.51
N TYR A 428 -8.79 -20.07 -2.33
CA TYR A 428 -7.95 -20.65 -3.39
C TYR A 428 -6.81 -21.54 -2.84
N ARG A 429 -6.65 -21.62 -1.50
CA ARG A 429 -6.00 -22.71 -0.73
C ARG A 429 -5.89 -22.48 0.81
N GLY A 430 -6.82 -21.80 1.51
CA GLY A 430 -6.64 -21.54 2.95
C GLY A 430 -7.90 -21.16 3.76
N ASN A 431 -8.31 -22.08 4.64
CA ASN A 431 -9.45 -21.98 5.57
C ASN A 431 -9.35 -20.86 6.64
N ALA A 432 -8.24 -20.10 6.72
CA ALA A 432 -8.05 -19.06 7.74
C ALA A 432 -8.49 -17.63 7.28
N PRO A 433 -9.00 -16.78 8.20
CA PRO A 433 -9.28 -15.36 7.94
C PRO A 433 -8.06 -14.60 7.38
N ALA A 434 -8.28 -13.57 6.55
CA ALA A 434 -7.21 -12.85 5.86
C ALA A 434 -6.18 -12.16 6.79
N ALA A 435 -6.53 -11.93 8.07
CA ALA A 435 -5.65 -11.35 9.08
C ALA A 435 -4.63 -12.36 9.64
N ASP A 436 -4.92 -13.66 9.58
CA ASP A 436 -4.15 -14.73 10.20
C ASP A 436 -3.21 -15.45 9.21
N ARG A 437 -3.23 -15.05 7.93
CA ARG A 437 -2.38 -15.62 6.86
C ARG A 437 -0.95 -15.05 6.86
N ASN A 438 -0.37 -14.89 8.06
CA ASN A 438 1.00 -14.45 8.24
C ASN A 438 1.97 -15.65 8.21
N GLU A 439 3.18 -15.40 7.70
CA GLU A 439 4.27 -16.38 7.76
C GLU A 439 4.89 -16.29 9.16
N THR A 440 4.85 -17.37 9.95
CA THR A 440 5.53 -17.45 11.24
C THR A 440 6.99 -17.83 10.99
N VAL A 441 7.94 -17.15 11.65
CA VAL A 441 9.35 -17.55 11.61
C VAL A 441 9.73 -18.04 13.00
N ILE A 442 10.04 -19.32 13.12
CA ILE A 442 10.56 -19.92 14.33
C ILE A 442 12.08 -19.88 14.25
N THR A 443 12.70 -19.07 15.10
CA THR A 443 14.15 -19.04 15.23
C THR A 443 14.56 -20.02 16.31
N PHE A 444 15.46 -20.95 15.97
CA PHE A 444 16.05 -21.89 16.91
C PHE A 444 17.46 -21.48 17.24
N PHE A 445 17.84 -21.67 18.50
CA PHE A 445 19.18 -21.45 19.01
C PHE A 445 19.78 -22.79 19.44
N ASN A 446 20.81 -23.22 18.73
CA ASN A 446 21.64 -24.33 19.14
C ASN A 446 22.60 -23.89 20.25
N ASN A 447 22.38 -24.37 21.48
CA ASN A 447 23.29 -24.15 22.60
C ASN A 447 24.24 -25.34 22.84
N THR A 448 24.30 -26.30 21.90
CA THR A 448 25.22 -27.43 21.99
C THR A 448 26.55 -27.11 21.30
N ASP A 449 27.62 -27.79 21.72
CA ASP A 449 28.95 -27.68 21.10
C ASP A 449 29.04 -28.39 19.72
N LYS A 450 27.90 -28.84 19.17
CA LYS A 450 27.85 -29.59 17.91
C LYS A 450 27.28 -28.74 16.79
N ASP A 451 28.00 -28.67 15.68
CA ASP A 451 27.51 -28.03 14.47
C ASP A 451 26.47 -28.90 13.77
N ILE A 452 25.36 -28.26 13.38
CA ILE A 452 24.27 -28.89 12.65
C ILE A 452 24.63 -28.88 11.16
N LYS A 453 24.56 -30.04 10.51
CA LYS A 453 24.92 -30.24 9.10
C LYS A 453 23.76 -29.96 8.16
N THR A 454 22.57 -30.48 8.48
CA THR A 454 21.33 -30.27 7.71
C THR A 454 20.13 -30.32 8.63
N ILE A 455 19.09 -29.57 8.32
CA ILE A 455 17.80 -29.66 9.00
C ILE A 455 16.81 -30.18 7.99
N GLU A 456 16.30 -31.39 8.16
CA GLU A 456 15.22 -31.91 7.34
C GLU A 456 13.88 -31.60 8.03
N TYR A 457 12.85 -31.27 7.26
CA TYR A 457 11.50 -31.09 7.80
C TYR A 457 10.49 -31.92 7.01
N SER A 458 9.45 -32.38 7.69
CA SER A 458 8.28 -33.04 7.13
C SER A 458 7.03 -32.40 7.75
N LEU A 459 6.13 -31.91 6.90
CA LEU A 459 4.81 -31.43 7.29
C LEU A 459 3.82 -32.54 7.04
N GLU A 460 3.15 -33.00 8.10
CA GLU A 460 2.17 -34.08 8.04
C GLU A 460 0.82 -33.63 8.57
N GLU A 461 -0.23 -33.82 7.78
CA GLU A 461 -1.62 -33.59 8.19
C GLU A 461 -2.24 -34.89 8.66
N TYR A 462 -2.88 -34.89 9.83
CA TYR A 462 -3.66 -36.03 10.27
C TYR A 462 -5.09 -35.90 9.77
N ASN A 463 -5.46 -36.75 8.81
CA ASN A 463 -6.80 -36.75 8.20
C ASN A 463 -7.38 -38.17 8.21
N ASN A 464 -8.60 -38.32 8.74
CA ASN A 464 -9.33 -39.60 8.76
C ASN A 464 -8.57 -40.84 9.29
N GLY A 465 -7.62 -40.67 10.22
CA GLY A 465 -6.89 -41.78 10.83
C GLY A 465 -5.50 -42.05 10.26
N GLU A 466 -5.08 -41.32 9.23
CA GLU A 466 -3.76 -41.46 8.61
C GLU A 466 -3.04 -40.10 8.57
N TYR A 467 -1.70 -40.13 8.66
CA TYR A 467 -0.84 -38.97 8.44
C TYR A 467 -0.45 -38.91 6.97
N GLU A 468 -0.79 -37.82 6.28
CA GLU A 468 -0.35 -37.55 4.91
C GLU A 468 0.75 -36.47 4.90
N THR A 469 1.90 -36.75 4.29
CA THR A 469 2.97 -35.77 4.10
C THR A 469 2.56 -34.72 3.06
N ILE A 470 2.37 -33.47 3.49
CA ILE A 470 2.02 -32.34 2.63
C ILE A 470 3.26 -31.71 1.99
N ASP A 471 4.35 -31.60 2.75
CA ASP A 471 5.60 -31.00 2.29
C ASP A 471 6.79 -31.62 3.04
N LYS A 472 7.95 -31.66 2.39
CA LYS A 472 9.20 -32.06 3.03
C LYS A 472 10.39 -31.37 2.38
N GLY A 473 11.39 -31.00 3.15
CA GLY A 473 12.54 -30.27 2.62
C GLY A 473 13.72 -30.21 3.57
N ILE A 474 14.77 -29.52 3.15
CA ILE A 474 15.91 -29.16 4.00
C ILE A 474 15.76 -27.66 4.30
N ALA A 475 15.84 -27.24 5.57
CA ALA A 475 15.77 -25.83 6.00
C ALA A 475 17.16 -25.18 6.04
N ASP A 476 17.20 -23.85 5.84
CA ASP A 476 18.42 -23.06 5.67
C ASP A 476 19.10 -22.68 7.02
N PHE A 477 20.41 -22.43 6.97
CA PHE A 477 21.24 -21.96 8.09
C PHE A 477 21.65 -20.49 7.86
N GLU A 478 21.50 -19.62 8.87
CA GLU A 478 22.24 -18.34 8.89
C GLU A 478 23.48 -18.52 9.78
N GLU A 479 24.66 -18.59 9.14
CA GLU A 479 25.95 -18.68 9.84
C GLU A 479 26.27 -17.37 10.57
N ASP A 480 26.06 -17.35 11.89
CA ASP A 480 26.55 -16.26 12.75
C ASP A 480 27.11 -16.81 14.08
N GLY A 481 28.14 -17.68 14.01
CA GLY A 481 29.06 -18.03 15.12
C GLY A 481 28.48 -18.70 16.38
N HIS A 482 27.17 -18.76 16.49
CA HIS A 482 26.30 -19.52 17.37
C HIS A 482 25.24 -20.08 16.41
N SER A 483 24.94 -21.38 16.41
CA SER A 483 24.08 -21.97 15.37
C SER A 483 22.62 -21.54 15.57
N ILE A 484 22.31 -20.33 15.13
CA ILE A 484 20.98 -19.74 15.05
C ILE A 484 20.42 -20.12 13.68
N PHE A 485 19.19 -20.64 13.63
CA PHE A 485 18.55 -20.98 12.36
C PHE A 485 17.07 -20.57 12.35
N ASP A 486 16.66 -19.92 11.25
CA ASP A 486 15.32 -19.42 11.03
C ASP A 486 14.50 -20.44 10.23
N LEU A 487 13.46 -20.97 10.85
CA LEU A 487 12.51 -21.87 10.23
C LEU A 487 11.21 -21.11 9.91
N ILE A 488 10.87 -20.99 8.64
CA ILE A 488 9.66 -20.29 8.22
C ILE A 488 8.50 -21.29 8.14
N ILE A 489 7.57 -21.18 9.09
CA ILE A 489 6.32 -21.92 9.11
C ILE A 489 5.22 -21.01 8.57
N ASP A 490 4.73 -21.30 7.36
CA ASP A 490 3.53 -20.65 6.85
C ASP A 490 2.37 -20.95 7.80
N GLY A 491 1.71 -19.92 8.36
CA GLY A 491 0.63 -20.01 9.36
C GLY A 491 -0.67 -20.59 8.79
N ARG A 492 -0.58 -21.76 8.16
CA ARG A 492 -1.63 -22.45 7.39
C ARG A 492 -2.68 -23.14 8.24
N VAL A 493 -2.69 -22.92 9.53
CA VAL A 493 -3.35 -23.83 10.45
C VAL A 493 -4.66 -23.22 10.94
N ASP A 494 -5.72 -23.47 10.17
CA ASP A 494 -7.04 -23.69 10.74
C ASP A 494 -7.43 -25.13 10.36
N TYR A 495 -7.12 -26.06 11.27
CA TYR A 495 -7.60 -27.42 11.13
C TYR A 495 -9.11 -27.39 11.38
N GLY A 496 -9.90 -28.04 10.52
CA GLY A 496 -11.32 -28.23 10.81
C GLY A 496 -11.49 -28.79 12.24
N ASP A 497 -12.58 -28.43 12.93
CA ASP A 497 -12.83 -28.82 14.33
C ASP A 497 -12.29 -30.23 14.65
N GLY A 498 -11.14 -30.30 15.36
CA GLY A 498 -10.51 -31.55 15.79
C GLY A 498 -9.42 -32.16 14.89
N ALA A 499 -8.97 -31.51 13.82
CA ALA A 499 -7.80 -31.94 13.05
C ALA A 499 -6.49 -31.39 13.65
N TYR A 500 -5.41 -32.13 13.42
CA TYR A 500 -4.06 -31.86 13.93
C TYR A 500 -3.11 -31.89 12.74
N ALA A 501 -2.18 -30.94 12.64
CA ALA A 501 -0.98 -31.17 11.83
C ALA A 501 0.26 -31.01 12.68
N SER A 502 1.19 -31.89 12.35
CA SER A 502 2.45 -32.07 13.02
C SER A 502 3.53 -31.67 12.03
N HIS A 503 4.38 -30.74 12.45
CA HIS A 503 5.63 -30.54 11.77
C HIS A 503 6.70 -31.36 12.48
N TYR A 504 7.35 -32.23 11.75
CA TYR A 504 8.51 -32.98 12.20
C TYR A 504 9.76 -32.31 11.65
N TYR A 505 10.73 -32.07 12.53
CA TYR A 505 12.03 -31.52 12.17
C TYR A 505 13.11 -32.49 12.63
N TYR A 506 14.01 -32.83 11.72
CA TYR A 506 15.14 -33.72 11.94
C TYR A 506 16.42 -32.91 11.78
N LEU A 507 17.06 -32.58 12.90
CA LEU A 507 18.39 -31.94 12.92
C LEU A 507 19.44 -33.03 12.75
N VAL A 508 20.17 -33.01 11.64
CA VAL A 508 21.28 -33.94 11.36
C VAL A 508 22.59 -33.23 11.67
N PHE A 509 23.36 -33.76 12.60
CA PHE A 509 24.65 -33.21 13.02
C PHE A 509 25.80 -33.70 12.14
N GLU A 510 26.94 -33.01 12.17
CA GLU A 510 28.13 -33.43 11.41
C GLU A 510 28.63 -34.84 11.77
N ASP A 511 28.45 -35.26 13.02
CA ASP A 511 28.79 -36.58 13.52
C ASP A 511 27.80 -37.69 13.09
N GLY A 512 26.75 -37.32 12.33
CA GLY A 512 25.72 -38.23 11.84
C GLY A 512 24.61 -38.54 12.84
N SER A 513 24.62 -37.94 14.04
CA SER A 513 23.48 -38.03 14.96
C SER A 513 22.29 -37.25 14.40
N VAL A 514 21.08 -37.76 14.65
CA VAL A 514 19.82 -37.15 14.21
C VAL A 514 18.99 -36.85 15.45
N TYR A 515 18.47 -35.63 15.51
CA TYR A 515 17.59 -35.18 16.58
C TYR A 515 16.22 -34.85 16.01
N GLU A 516 15.19 -35.44 16.58
CA GLU A 516 13.81 -35.22 16.16
C GLU A 516 13.14 -34.19 17.07
N MET A 517 12.47 -33.24 16.43
CA MET A 517 11.63 -32.25 17.09
C MET A 517 10.24 -32.33 16.45
N HIS A 518 9.24 -32.31 17.32
CA HIS A 518 7.86 -32.44 16.94
C HIS A 518 7.11 -31.19 17.35
N LEU A 519 6.44 -30.56 16.39
CA LEU A 519 5.80 -29.28 16.60
C LEU A 519 4.34 -29.42 16.21
N SER A 520 3.48 -29.45 17.23
CA SER A 520 2.05 -29.70 17.08
C SER A 520 1.28 -28.41 17.30
N TYR A 521 0.29 -28.19 16.44
CA TYR A 521 -0.64 -27.10 16.57
C TYR A 521 -2.05 -27.66 16.80
N MET A 522 -2.87 -26.96 17.56
CA MET A 522 -4.28 -27.30 17.78
C MET A 522 -5.14 -26.14 17.27
N SER A 523 -6.14 -26.44 16.44
CA SER A 523 -6.94 -25.43 15.72
C SER A 523 -7.70 -24.46 16.63
N SER A 524 -7.99 -24.88 17.87
CA SER A 524 -8.78 -24.10 18.82
C SER A 524 -8.03 -22.92 19.45
N ASP A 525 -6.70 -22.82 19.29
CA ASP A 525 -5.91 -21.73 19.85
C ASP A 525 -4.67 -21.41 18.98
N PRO A 526 -4.81 -20.64 17.88
CA PRO A 526 -3.74 -20.40 16.90
C PRO A 526 -2.51 -19.65 17.46
N GLY A 527 -2.56 -19.21 18.73
CA GLY A 527 -1.44 -18.60 19.45
C GLY A 527 -0.60 -19.57 20.29
N VAL A 528 -0.98 -20.85 20.40
CA VAL A 528 -0.25 -21.83 21.22
C VAL A 528 0.47 -22.82 20.30
N ILE A 529 1.77 -22.60 20.14
CA ILE A 529 2.68 -23.55 19.50
C ILE A 529 3.23 -24.47 20.58
N GLU A 530 2.84 -25.74 20.58
CA GLU A 530 3.44 -26.72 21.48
C GLU A 530 4.62 -27.41 20.77
N ILE A 531 5.81 -27.13 21.27
CA ILE A 531 7.05 -27.74 20.79
C ILE A 531 7.41 -28.89 21.72
N TYR A 532 7.39 -30.11 21.19
CA TYR A 532 7.83 -31.31 21.86
C TYR A 532 9.20 -31.73 21.31
N SER A 533 10.09 -32.14 22.20
CA SER A 533 11.45 -32.52 21.84
C SER A 533 11.76 -33.88 22.43
N THR A 534 12.22 -34.80 21.59
CA THR A 534 12.36 -36.22 21.95
C THR A 534 13.82 -36.66 22.11
N GLY A 535 14.77 -35.75 22.40
CA GLY A 535 16.18 -36.10 22.63
C GLY A 535 16.87 -35.35 23.78
N ASP A 536 18.04 -35.87 24.19
CA ASP A 536 18.86 -35.40 25.32
C ASP A 536 19.75 -34.16 24.99
N GLY A 537 19.20 -33.08 24.42
CA GLY A 537 19.98 -31.88 24.09
C GLY A 537 19.37 -30.58 24.62
N ASP A 538 20.23 -29.68 25.12
CA ASP A 538 19.85 -28.32 25.56
C ASP A 538 19.69 -27.40 24.34
N TYR A 539 18.46 -27.32 23.78
CA TYR A 539 18.11 -26.36 22.71
C TYR A 539 17.11 -25.33 23.24
N SER A 540 17.29 -24.07 22.86
CA SER A 540 16.31 -23.00 23.15
C SER A 540 15.72 -22.46 21.85
N TYR A 541 14.45 -22.08 21.86
CA TYR A 541 13.75 -21.55 20.69
C TYR A 541 13.07 -20.22 21.00
N SER A 542 12.93 -19.38 19.98
CA SER A 542 12.07 -18.19 20.03
C SER A 542 11.15 -18.18 18.82
N VAL A 543 9.86 -18.00 19.06
CA VAL A 543 8.88 -17.85 17.99
C VAL A 543 8.69 -16.36 17.74
N ASP A 544 8.93 -15.91 16.50
CA ASP A 544 8.64 -14.55 16.07
C ASP A 544 7.53 -14.56 15.00
N HIS A 545 6.40 -13.95 15.33
CA HIS A 545 5.29 -13.79 14.38
C HIS A 545 5.56 -12.56 13.51
N LYS A 546 6.01 -12.75 12.26
CA LYS A 546 6.41 -11.67 11.33
C LYS A 546 5.37 -11.29 10.28
#